data_AF-A0AAF1KTE8-F1
#
_entry.id   AF-A0AAF1KTE8-F1
#
_cell.length_a   1.000
_cell.length_b   1.000
_cell.length_c   1.000
_cell.angle_alpha   90.00
_cell.angle_beta   90.00
_cell.angle_gamma   90.00
#
_symmetry.space_group_name_H-M   'P 1'
#
loop_
_entity.id
_entity.type
_entity.pdbx_description
1 polymer ?
#
loop_
_entity_poly.entity_id
_entity_poly.type
_entity_poly.pdbx_seq_one_letter_code
_entity_poly.pdbx_strand_id
1 'polypeptide(L)'
;MSVISKPAANLKSYSARNRAGRSSMNAVPLSVPSDGLTILVVDIDGTNAEFGFVQNGKPLPCRQLFSVDILRAGDPIGARAAMVKEVVAQSGLSPHVIVNTVPGLIDTDLDHVLYAGNILVLNGRALFRHWSRLSGYCVPLDRYAILMLTGEVFAGIAQEASRVLGIFFGTGLDAAYLDRGVAFRGGGWALELGNMRVRGEGCTIEVVRTDCLETYASGRALADLATRYGETAESVFWAAGKAALQDEPVQFVRDQAYGVAAAVVMLSPTTIVLCGGVLNIDGYPRDNLSQLIEAHAPISETGCSMDLRWADHGWSNVLDGAPHVVADRWLISPSEIARV
;
A
#
# COMPACT_ATOMS: atom_id res chain seq x y z
N MET A 1 -10.08 46.89 4.36
CA MET A 1 -8.64 46.81 4.05
C MET A 1 -8.00 45.97 5.16
N SER A 2 -7.33 44.85 4.97
CA SER A 2 -6.61 44.29 3.83
C SER A 2 -6.80 42.77 3.77
N VAL A 3 -7.08 42.27 2.56
CA VAL A 3 -7.05 40.86 2.20
C VAL A 3 -5.58 40.43 2.14
N ILE A 4 -5.18 39.46 2.96
CA ILE A 4 -3.86 38.82 2.87
C ILE A 4 -4.04 37.54 2.07
N SER A 5 -3.78 37.62 0.76
CA SER A 5 -3.62 36.49 -0.13
C SER A 5 -2.39 35.67 0.28
N LYS A 6 -2.58 34.41 0.70
CA LYS A 6 -1.47 33.46 0.87
C LYS A 6 -0.99 32.97 -0.50
N PRO A 7 0.33 32.85 -0.74
CA PRO A 7 0.84 32.41 -2.02
C PRO A 7 0.59 30.91 -2.20
N ALA A 8 0.00 30.53 -3.34
CA ALA A 8 -0.05 29.16 -3.80
C ALA A 8 1.39 28.59 -3.85
N ALA A 9 1.65 27.52 -3.11
CA ALA A 9 2.91 26.80 -3.23
C ALA A 9 3.05 26.32 -4.68
N ASN A 10 4.05 26.85 -5.36
CA ASN A 10 4.24 26.72 -6.80
C ASN A 10 4.65 25.28 -7.12
N LEU A 11 3.72 24.46 -7.65
CA LEU A 11 3.92 23.12 -8.20
C LEU A 11 5.13 23.02 -9.17
N LYS A 12 5.57 24.14 -9.76
CA LYS A 12 6.74 24.22 -10.63
C LYS A 12 8.08 23.98 -9.92
N SER A 13 8.17 24.19 -8.62
CA SER A 13 9.41 23.95 -7.86
C SER A 13 9.65 22.47 -7.52
N TYR A 14 8.59 21.66 -7.56
CA TYR A 14 8.61 20.21 -7.36
C TYR A 14 9.32 19.46 -8.51
N SER A 15 9.16 19.93 -9.75
CA SER A 15 9.65 19.21 -10.94
C SER A 15 11.16 19.38 -11.21
N ALA A 16 11.77 20.48 -10.77
CA ALA A 16 13.14 20.83 -11.18
C ALA A 16 14.22 20.21 -10.29
N ARG A 17 14.01 20.10 -8.97
CA ARG A 17 15.03 19.58 -8.03
C ARG A 17 15.11 18.05 -7.98
N ASN A 18 14.03 17.33 -8.35
CA ASN A 18 13.97 15.87 -8.33
C ASN A 18 14.57 15.18 -9.58
N ARG A 19 14.84 15.92 -10.67
CA ARG A 19 15.40 15.35 -11.91
C ARG A 19 16.89 15.01 -11.82
N ALA A 20 17.65 15.65 -10.93
CA ALA A 20 19.12 15.60 -10.94
C ALA A 20 19.75 14.34 -10.32
N GLY A 21 18.98 13.52 -9.58
CA GLY A 21 19.50 12.34 -8.86
C GLY A 21 18.88 10.99 -9.27
N ARG A 22 17.97 10.96 -10.26
CA ARG A 22 17.24 9.74 -10.64
C ARG A 22 17.97 9.05 -11.80
N SER A 23 18.59 7.90 -11.52
CA SER A 23 19.26 7.09 -12.55
C SER A 23 18.28 6.78 -13.68
N SER A 24 18.63 7.25 -14.87
CA SER A 24 17.85 7.33 -16.10
C SER A 24 17.58 6.00 -16.81
N MET A 25 17.54 4.87 -16.10
CA MET A 25 17.64 3.57 -16.78
C MET A 25 16.33 2.98 -17.33
N ASN A 26 15.14 3.56 -17.08
CA ASN A 26 13.87 2.99 -17.59
C ASN A 26 12.74 4.01 -17.85
N ALA A 27 13.04 5.30 -17.99
CA ALA A 27 12.01 6.29 -18.33
C ALA A 27 11.67 6.18 -19.84
N VAL A 28 10.61 5.45 -20.16
CA VAL A 28 9.98 5.54 -21.50
C VAL A 28 9.20 6.87 -21.52
N PRO A 29 9.19 7.66 -22.61
CA PRO A 29 8.26 8.78 -22.72
C PRO A 29 6.84 8.23 -22.90
N LEU A 30 5.89 8.63 -22.05
CA LEU A 30 4.47 8.38 -22.29
C LEU A 30 3.86 9.69 -22.81
N SER A 31 3.31 9.67 -24.02
CA SER A 31 2.53 10.80 -24.53
C SER A 31 1.13 10.74 -23.95
N VAL A 32 0.74 11.74 -23.16
CA VAL A 32 -0.65 11.87 -22.70
C VAL A 32 -1.54 12.17 -23.92
N PRO A 33 -2.55 11.33 -24.20
CA PRO A 33 -3.49 11.56 -25.29
C PRO A 33 -4.29 12.86 -25.11
N SER A 34 -4.74 13.47 -26.20
CA SER A 34 -5.55 14.70 -26.17
C SER A 34 -6.98 14.50 -25.62
N ASP A 35 -7.45 13.26 -25.59
CA ASP A 35 -8.71 12.80 -24.99
C ASP A 35 -8.53 12.32 -23.53
N GLY A 36 -7.30 12.37 -23.02
CA GLY A 36 -6.96 12.17 -21.61
C GLY A 36 -6.37 10.81 -21.28
N LEU A 37 -5.90 10.65 -20.05
CA LEU A 37 -5.22 9.45 -19.60
C LEU A 37 -6.16 8.50 -18.88
N THR A 38 -6.41 7.35 -19.50
CA THR A 38 -7.03 6.19 -18.84
C THR A 38 -5.95 5.26 -18.27
N ILE A 39 -6.00 5.01 -16.96
CA ILE A 39 -5.14 4.08 -16.23
C ILE A 39 -6.03 2.92 -15.74
N LEU A 40 -5.61 1.68 -15.98
CA LEU A 40 -6.12 0.53 -15.26
C LEU A 40 -5.19 0.24 -14.08
N VAL A 41 -5.71 0.02 -12.89
CA VAL A 41 -4.95 -0.45 -11.74
C VAL A 41 -5.29 -1.91 -11.53
N VAL A 42 -4.27 -2.74 -11.38
CA VAL A 42 -4.38 -4.18 -11.13
C VAL A 42 -3.58 -4.52 -9.88
N ASP A 43 -4.30 -4.72 -8.79
CA ASP A 43 -3.72 -5.13 -7.54
C ASP A 43 -3.90 -6.62 -7.32
N ILE A 44 -2.80 -7.33 -7.15
CA ILE A 44 -2.82 -8.75 -6.82
C ILE A 44 -2.34 -8.86 -5.38
N ASP A 45 -3.18 -9.33 -4.49
CA ASP A 45 -2.81 -9.61 -3.10
C ASP A 45 -2.72 -11.14 -2.86
N GLY A 46 -2.80 -11.58 -1.60
CA GLY A 46 -2.76 -13.00 -1.25
C GLY A 46 -4.05 -13.78 -1.50
N THR A 47 -5.14 -13.11 -1.87
CA THR A 47 -6.51 -13.65 -1.90
C THR A 47 -7.25 -13.27 -3.20
N ASN A 48 -7.20 -12.00 -3.60
CA ASN A 48 -7.90 -11.45 -4.74
C ASN A 48 -6.96 -10.72 -5.71
N ALA A 49 -7.31 -10.75 -6.99
CA ALA A 49 -6.84 -9.82 -7.99
C ALA A 49 -7.94 -8.79 -8.23
N GLU A 50 -7.66 -7.54 -7.91
CA GLU A 50 -8.59 -6.43 -7.95
C GLU A 50 -8.24 -5.44 -9.05
N PHE A 51 -9.28 -4.98 -9.76
CA PHE A 51 -9.14 -4.14 -10.93
C PHE A 51 -10.01 -2.90 -10.79
N GLY A 52 -9.48 -1.75 -11.20
CA GLY A 52 -10.23 -0.49 -11.21
C GLY A 52 -9.61 0.52 -12.16
N PHE A 53 -10.41 1.47 -12.60
CA PHE A 53 -9.98 2.45 -13.59
C PHE A 53 -9.85 3.84 -13.00
N VAL A 54 -8.90 4.59 -13.52
CA VAL A 54 -8.76 6.03 -13.32
C VAL A 54 -8.81 6.68 -14.70
N GLN A 55 -9.64 7.70 -14.87
CA GLN A 55 -9.70 8.47 -16.10
C GLN A 55 -9.50 9.94 -15.76
N ASN A 56 -8.52 10.58 -16.41
CA ASN A 56 -8.18 11.99 -16.26
C ASN A 56 -7.93 12.38 -14.79
N GLY A 57 -7.21 11.50 -14.08
CA GLY A 57 -6.87 11.66 -12.67
C GLY A 57 -8.02 11.37 -11.69
N LYS A 58 -9.18 10.89 -12.14
CA LYS A 58 -10.32 10.56 -11.27
C LYS A 58 -10.61 9.06 -11.26
N PRO A 59 -10.70 8.42 -10.08
CA PRO A 59 -11.18 7.05 -9.97
C PRO A 59 -12.60 6.90 -10.55
N LEU A 60 -12.83 5.82 -11.27
CA LEU A 60 -14.16 5.43 -11.74
C LEU A 60 -14.80 4.45 -10.76
N PRO A 61 -16.13 4.45 -10.59
CA PRO A 61 -16.85 3.50 -9.75
C PRO A 61 -16.97 2.13 -10.42
N CYS A 62 -15.84 1.56 -10.85
CA CYS A 62 -15.72 0.26 -11.47
C CYS A 62 -14.68 -0.55 -10.69
N ARG A 63 -15.12 -1.66 -10.09
CA ARG A 63 -14.25 -2.60 -9.38
C ARG A 63 -14.59 -4.02 -9.85
N GLN A 64 -13.59 -4.77 -10.28
CA GLN A 64 -13.72 -6.19 -10.60
C GLN A 64 -12.77 -7.00 -9.73
N LEU A 65 -13.23 -8.17 -9.27
CA LEU A 65 -12.46 -9.06 -8.41
C LEU A 65 -12.40 -10.45 -9.04
N PHE A 66 -11.20 -11.03 -9.00
CA PHE A 66 -10.92 -12.40 -9.42
C PHE A 66 -10.19 -13.13 -8.29
N SER A 67 -10.38 -14.45 -8.15
CA SER A 67 -9.55 -15.24 -7.24
C SER A 67 -8.11 -15.35 -7.76
N VAL A 68 -7.13 -15.21 -6.87
CA VAL A 68 -5.71 -15.40 -7.20
C VAL A 68 -5.33 -16.87 -7.38
N ASP A 69 -6.22 -17.83 -7.11
CA ASP A 69 -5.93 -19.26 -7.31
C ASP A 69 -5.54 -19.57 -8.76
N ILE A 70 -6.14 -18.83 -9.71
CA ILE A 70 -5.84 -18.93 -11.13
C ILE A 70 -4.37 -18.56 -11.43
N LEU A 71 -3.74 -17.75 -10.56
CA LEU A 71 -2.35 -17.33 -10.68
C LEU A 71 -1.38 -18.26 -9.94
N ARG A 72 -1.87 -19.20 -9.12
CA ARG A 72 -1.02 -20.11 -8.32
C ARG A 72 -0.49 -21.31 -9.11
N ALA A 73 -1.05 -21.60 -10.28
CA ALA A 73 -0.67 -22.72 -11.12
C ALA A 73 -0.45 -22.31 -12.58
N GLY A 74 0.38 -23.05 -13.30
CA GLY A 74 0.56 -22.89 -14.75
C GLY A 74 1.28 -21.59 -15.15
N ASP A 75 0.67 -20.82 -16.05
CA ASP A 75 1.19 -19.56 -16.58
C ASP A 75 0.48 -18.35 -15.93
N PRO A 76 0.99 -17.82 -14.81
CA PRO A 76 0.38 -16.67 -14.12
C PRO A 76 0.35 -15.41 -14.99
N ILE A 77 1.29 -15.27 -15.94
CA ILE A 77 1.37 -14.08 -16.79
C ILE A 77 0.26 -14.13 -17.84
N GLY A 78 0.09 -15.28 -18.49
CA GLY A 78 -1.02 -15.51 -19.43
C GLY A 78 -2.39 -15.38 -18.76
N ALA A 79 -2.56 -15.97 -17.58
CA ALA A 79 -3.79 -15.86 -16.79
C ALA A 79 -4.15 -14.41 -16.46
N ARG A 80 -3.18 -13.63 -15.97
CA ARG A 80 -3.37 -12.19 -15.71
C ARG A 80 -3.72 -11.42 -16.99
N ALA A 81 -3.05 -11.71 -18.10
CA ALA A 81 -3.36 -11.06 -19.38
C ALA A 81 -4.78 -11.35 -19.85
N ALA A 82 -5.31 -12.54 -19.57
CA ALA A 82 -6.71 -12.88 -19.83
C ALA A 82 -7.67 -12.07 -18.94
N MET A 83 -7.39 -11.95 -17.64
CA MET A 83 -8.18 -11.10 -16.72
C MET A 83 -8.23 -9.65 -17.19
N VAL A 84 -7.09 -9.08 -17.59
CA VAL A 84 -7.03 -7.71 -18.13
C VAL A 84 -7.90 -7.56 -19.38
N LYS A 85 -7.82 -8.51 -20.32
CA LYS A 85 -8.64 -8.49 -21.54
C LYS A 85 -10.13 -8.56 -21.21
N GLU A 86 -10.51 -9.39 -20.24
CA GLU A 86 -11.89 -9.49 -19.76
C GLU A 86 -12.38 -8.18 -19.15
N VAL A 87 -11.59 -7.57 -18.25
CA VAL A 87 -11.91 -6.29 -17.60
C VAL A 87 -12.06 -5.16 -18.63
N VAL A 88 -11.15 -5.07 -19.60
CA VAL A 88 -11.20 -4.11 -20.72
C VAL A 88 -12.46 -4.31 -21.57
N ALA A 89 -12.78 -5.56 -21.93
CA ALA A 89 -13.95 -5.87 -22.73
C ALA A 89 -15.27 -5.54 -22.01
N GLN A 90 -15.37 -5.86 -20.72
CA GLN A 90 -16.57 -5.61 -19.92
C GLN A 90 -16.78 -4.13 -19.60
N SER A 91 -15.70 -3.38 -19.37
CA SER A 91 -15.78 -1.93 -19.08
C SER A 91 -16.03 -1.08 -20.32
N GLY A 92 -15.66 -1.57 -21.51
CA GLY A 92 -15.63 -0.76 -22.73
C GLY A 92 -14.55 0.33 -22.72
N LEU A 93 -13.64 0.31 -21.74
CA LEU A 93 -12.55 1.28 -21.58
C LEU A 93 -11.24 0.71 -22.13
N SER A 94 -10.48 1.57 -22.82
CA SER A 94 -9.13 1.23 -23.30
C SER A 94 -8.08 1.93 -22.41
N PRO A 95 -7.31 1.19 -21.60
CA PRO A 95 -6.27 1.79 -20.79
C PRO A 95 -5.06 2.17 -21.66
N HIS A 96 -4.42 3.28 -21.32
CA HIS A 96 -3.14 3.67 -21.91
C HIS A 96 -1.96 3.13 -21.08
N VAL A 97 -2.16 3.02 -19.77
CA VAL A 97 -1.20 2.50 -18.80
C VAL A 97 -1.94 1.55 -17.89
N ILE A 98 -1.26 0.49 -17.46
CA ILE A 98 -1.79 -0.42 -16.45
C ILE A 98 -0.86 -0.45 -15.26
N VAL A 99 -1.22 0.14 -14.14
CA VAL A 99 -0.43 0.11 -12.90
C VAL A 99 -0.68 -1.18 -12.15
N ASN A 100 0.39 -1.77 -11.60
CA ASN A 100 0.34 -3.10 -11.01
C ASN A 100 0.99 -3.11 -9.65
N THR A 101 0.40 -3.91 -8.78
CA THR A 101 0.98 -4.34 -7.52
C THR A 101 0.88 -5.86 -7.47
N VAL A 102 1.85 -6.48 -6.79
CA VAL A 102 1.90 -7.93 -6.54
C VAL A 102 2.38 -8.13 -5.11
N PRO A 103 2.04 -9.24 -4.45
CA PRO A 103 2.50 -9.45 -3.10
C PRO A 103 3.99 -9.82 -3.13
N GLY A 104 4.72 -9.41 -2.10
CA GLY A 104 6.10 -9.86 -1.86
C GLY A 104 7.19 -8.83 -2.19
N LEU A 105 8.42 -9.33 -2.15
CA LEU A 105 9.65 -8.56 -2.29
C LEU A 105 9.98 -8.35 -3.76
N ILE A 106 10.07 -7.09 -4.17
CA ILE A 106 10.38 -6.67 -5.54
C ILE A 106 11.79 -6.09 -5.56
N ASP A 107 12.56 -6.41 -6.60
CA ASP A 107 13.91 -5.86 -6.78
C ASP A 107 13.87 -4.35 -7.07
N THR A 108 15.00 -3.70 -6.91
CA THR A 108 15.29 -2.30 -7.26
C THR A 108 14.95 -1.93 -8.70
N ASP A 109 14.94 -2.91 -9.62
CA ASP A 109 14.56 -2.67 -11.02
C ASP A 109 13.03 -2.54 -11.21
N LEU A 110 12.27 -2.86 -10.16
CA LEU A 110 10.82 -2.84 -10.11
C LEU A 110 10.19 -3.63 -11.25
N ASP A 111 10.74 -4.82 -11.50
CA ASP A 111 10.31 -5.77 -12.52
C ASP A 111 10.42 -7.20 -11.99
N HIS A 112 11.54 -7.54 -11.33
CA HIS A 112 11.75 -8.88 -10.79
C HIS A 112 11.11 -9.06 -9.41
N VAL A 113 10.34 -10.15 -9.28
CA VAL A 113 9.86 -10.62 -7.98
C VAL A 113 10.95 -11.48 -7.34
N LEU A 114 11.53 -11.01 -6.25
CA LEU A 114 12.54 -11.74 -5.48
C LEU A 114 11.87 -12.84 -4.66
N TYR A 115 10.73 -12.55 -4.03
CA TYR A 115 10.00 -13.51 -3.21
C TYR A 115 8.54 -13.11 -2.99
N ALA A 116 7.60 -13.99 -3.32
CA ALA A 116 6.17 -13.86 -3.10
C ALA A 116 5.62 -15.13 -2.46
N GLY A 117 5.49 -15.14 -1.13
CA GLY A 117 5.03 -16.32 -0.37
C GLY A 117 3.64 -16.84 -0.79
N ASN A 118 2.75 -15.93 -1.19
CA ASN A 118 1.37 -16.24 -1.56
C ASN A 118 1.21 -16.83 -2.97
N ILE A 119 2.16 -16.55 -3.86
CA ILE A 119 2.13 -16.92 -5.29
C ILE A 119 3.55 -17.30 -5.72
N LEU A 120 4.06 -18.44 -5.21
CA LEU A 120 5.45 -18.87 -5.37
C LEU A 120 5.92 -18.95 -6.83
N VAL A 121 5.01 -19.20 -7.77
CA VAL A 121 5.32 -19.26 -9.21
C VAL A 121 5.83 -17.92 -9.77
N LEU A 122 5.60 -16.79 -9.08
CA LEU A 122 6.14 -15.49 -9.48
C LEU A 122 7.63 -15.31 -9.14
N ASN A 123 8.19 -16.11 -8.22
CA ASN A 123 9.57 -15.93 -7.76
C ASN A 123 10.58 -16.06 -8.91
N GLY A 124 11.51 -15.10 -8.99
CA GLY A 124 12.54 -15.02 -10.02
C GLY A 124 12.05 -14.53 -11.38
N ARG A 125 10.76 -14.17 -11.53
CA ARG A 125 10.20 -13.71 -12.80
C ARG A 125 10.24 -12.20 -12.92
N ALA A 126 10.59 -11.73 -14.12
CA ALA A 126 10.36 -10.37 -14.57
C ALA A 126 8.90 -10.20 -15.01
N LEU A 127 8.11 -9.45 -14.26
CA LEU A 127 6.69 -9.26 -14.55
C LEU A 127 6.46 -8.16 -15.60
N PHE A 128 7.10 -7.01 -15.41
CA PHE A 128 6.93 -5.83 -16.26
C PHE A 128 7.37 -6.11 -17.70
N ARG A 129 8.63 -6.51 -17.91
CA ARG A 129 9.17 -6.66 -19.27
C ARG A 129 8.47 -7.76 -20.06
N HIS A 130 8.14 -8.87 -19.39
CA HIS A 130 7.43 -9.95 -20.05
C HIS A 130 6.00 -9.52 -20.41
N TRP A 131 5.32 -8.84 -19.49
CA TRP A 131 3.93 -8.47 -19.70
C TRP A 131 3.74 -7.29 -20.66
N SER A 132 4.60 -6.28 -20.63
CA SER A 132 4.59 -5.20 -21.63
C SER A 132 4.76 -5.74 -23.05
N ARG A 133 5.57 -6.78 -23.25
CA ARG A 133 5.72 -7.44 -24.56
C ARG A 133 4.45 -8.17 -25.00
N LEU A 134 3.76 -8.85 -24.08
CA LEU A 134 2.56 -9.63 -24.40
C LEU A 134 1.31 -8.77 -24.59
N SER A 135 1.18 -7.71 -23.80
CA SER A 135 -0.03 -6.90 -23.74
C SER A 135 0.03 -5.63 -24.60
N GLY A 136 1.23 -5.18 -24.94
CA GLY A 136 1.44 -3.88 -25.60
C GLY A 136 1.29 -2.68 -24.68
N TYR A 137 0.95 -2.89 -23.40
CA TYR A 137 0.76 -1.80 -22.44
C TYR A 137 2.05 -1.43 -21.70
N CYS A 138 2.07 -0.18 -21.22
CA CYS A 138 3.03 0.27 -20.24
C CYS A 138 2.55 -0.08 -18.83
N VAL A 139 3.44 -0.63 -18.01
CA VAL A 139 3.07 -1.46 -16.87
C VAL A 139 3.94 -1.10 -15.66
N PRO A 140 3.72 0.02 -14.94
CA PRO A 140 4.50 0.22 -13.72
C PRO A 140 4.16 -0.90 -12.75
N LEU A 141 5.20 -1.48 -12.17
CA LEU A 141 5.10 -2.26 -10.95
C LEU A 141 5.55 -1.38 -9.78
N ASP A 142 4.78 -1.41 -8.71
CA ASP A 142 5.14 -0.84 -7.42
C ASP A 142 4.55 -1.68 -6.29
N ARG A 143 4.80 -1.30 -5.03
CA ARG A 143 4.19 -1.95 -3.88
C ARG A 143 2.81 -1.37 -3.58
N TYR A 144 1.88 -2.23 -3.16
CA TYR A 144 0.54 -1.85 -2.72
C TYR A 144 0.57 -0.71 -1.68
N ALA A 145 1.41 -0.84 -0.66
CA ALA A 145 1.60 0.16 0.39
C ALA A 145 1.98 1.55 -0.15
N ILE A 146 2.75 1.61 -1.26
CA ILE A 146 3.17 2.86 -1.87
C ILE A 146 1.99 3.50 -2.59
N LEU A 147 1.18 2.75 -3.33
CA LEU A 147 -0.02 3.28 -3.98
C LEU A 147 -1.00 3.81 -2.94
N MET A 148 -1.27 3.04 -1.89
CA MET A 148 -2.15 3.44 -0.79
C MET A 148 -1.68 4.74 -0.13
N LEU A 149 -0.41 4.80 0.30
CA LEU A 149 0.09 6.00 0.96
C LEU A 149 0.15 7.21 0.02
N THR A 150 0.43 6.97 -1.27
CA THR A 150 0.39 8.01 -2.30
C THR A 150 -1.03 8.56 -2.44
N GLY A 151 -2.05 7.71 -2.46
CA GLY A 151 -3.45 8.13 -2.46
C GLY A 151 -3.79 9.01 -1.25
N GLU A 152 -3.38 8.60 -0.05
CA GLU A 152 -3.61 9.42 1.16
C GLU A 152 -2.90 10.78 1.13
N VAL A 153 -1.68 10.85 0.58
CA VAL A 153 -0.90 12.09 0.51
C VAL A 153 -1.45 13.06 -0.53
N PHE A 154 -1.99 12.57 -1.64
CA PHE A 154 -2.40 13.43 -2.75
C PHE A 154 -3.91 13.66 -2.86
N ALA A 155 -4.73 12.74 -2.34
CA ALA A 155 -6.19 12.80 -2.40
C ALA A 155 -6.87 12.57 -1.04
N GLY A 156 -6.18 11.97 -0.06
CA GLY A 156 -6.78 11.58 1.22
C GLY A 156 -6.39 12.45 2.43
N ILE A 157 -6.29 11.80 3.59
CA ILE A 157 -6.20 12.46 4.90
C ILE A 157 -4.81 13.05 5.17
N ALA A 158 -3.80 12.67 4.39
CA ALA A 158 -2.43 13.13 4.52
C ALA A 158 -2.05 14.24 3.54
N GLN A 159 -3.04 14.89 2.92
CA GLN A 159 -2.81 16.14 2.20
C GLN A 159 -2.04 17.14 3.08
N GLU A 160 -1.14 17.89 2.44
CA GLU A 160 -0.25 18.89 3.07
C GLU A 160 0.85 18.31 3.98
N ALA A 161 0.82 17.02 4.30
CA ALA A 161 1.88 16.37 5.07
C ALA A 161 3.12 16.13 4.19
N SER A 162 4.31 16.21 4.80
CA SER A 162 5.58 16.13 4.07
C SER A 162 6.32 14.82 4.29
N ARG A 163 6.47 14.34 5.52
CA ARG A 163 7.17 13.09 5.85
C ARG A 163 6.16 12.13 6.46
N VAL A 164 5.59 11.29 5.62
CA VAL A 164 4.42 10.50 5.98
C VAL A 164 4.80 9.03 6.03
N LEU A 165 4.58 8.40 7.19
CA LEU A 165 4.64 6.96 7.37
C LEU A 165 3.22 6.41 7.30
N GLY A 166 2.96 5.51 6.35
CA GLY A 166 1.70 4.78 6.24
C GLY A 166 1.88 3.35 6.69
N ILE A 167 1.00 2.85 7.57
CA ILE A 167 0.96 1.45 7.99
C ILE A 167 -0.47 0.93 7.82
N PHE A 168 -0.59 -0.18 7.11
CA PHE A 168 -1.86 -0.76 6.69
C PHE A 168 -2.03 -2.15 7.32
N PHE A 169 -2.94 -2.26 8.29
CA PHE A 169 -3.30 -3.51 8.96
C PHE A 169 -4.50 -4.15 8.24
N GLY A 170 -4.22 -4.85 7.15
CA GLY A 170 -5.20 -5.59 6.36
C GLY A 170 -5.13 -7.09 6.62
N THR A 171 -5.33 -7.89 5.58
CA THR A 171 -5.05 -9.34 5.63
C THR A 171 -3.62 -9.61 6.08
N GLY A 172 -2.66 -8.85 5.56
CA GLY A 172 -1.27 -8.79 6.02
C GLY A 172 -0.94 -7.48 6.73
N LEU A 173 0.34 -7.14 6.79
CA LEU A 173 0.85 -5.89 7.34
C LEU A 173 1.81 -5.21 6.35
N ASP A 174 1.32 -4.11 5.77
CA ASP A 174 2.03 -3.34 4.77
C ASP A 174 2.46 -1.98 5.34
N ALA A 175 3.61 -1.45 4.91
CA ALA A 175 4.05 -0.12 5.30
C ALA A 175 4.79 0.61 4.17
N ALA A 176 4.66 1.93 4.13
CA ALA A 176 5.38 2.78 3.19
C ALA A 176 5.78 4.11 3.86
N TYR A 177 6.74 4.79 3.26
CA TYR A 177 7.15 6.12 3.70
C TYR A 177 7.35 7.03 2.50
N LEU A 178 6.77 8.23 2.56
CA LEU A 178 6.92 9.27 1.55
C LEU A 178 7.64 10.48 2.19
N ASP A 179 8.73 10.93 1.58
CA ASP A 179 9.39 12.19 1.91
C ASP A 179 9.13 13.23 0.81
N ARG A 180 8.36 14.25 1.15
CA ARG A 180 7.86 15.31 0.28
C ARG A 180 7.23 14.75 -1.00
N GLY A 181 6.35 13.76 -0.84
CA GLY A 181 5.65 13.10 -1.95
C GLY A 181 6.47 12.08 -2.74
N VAL A 182 7.72 11.82 -2.35
CA VAL A 182 8.58 10.81 -2.99
C VAL A 182 8.67 9.56 -2.12
N ALA A 183 8.26 8.42 -2.67
CA ALA A 183 8.29 7.16 -1.94
C ALA A 183 9.73 6.66 -1.69
N PHE A 184 10.00 6.29 -0.44
CA PHE A 184 11.23 5.63 -0.03
C PHE A 184 11.14 4.13 -0.30
N ARG A 185 11.92 3.66 -1.29
CA ARG A 185 11.94 2.24 -1.69
C ARG A 185 13.19 1.49 -1.19
N GLY A 186 14.20 2.21 -0.70
CA GLY A 186 15.49 1.63 -0.33
C GLY A 186 16.04 0.73 -1.44
N GLY A 187 16.37 -0.53 -1.09
CA GLY A 187 16.79 -1.57 -2.04
C GLY A 187 15.65 -2.29 -2.78
N GLY A 188 14.51 -1.62 -3.01
CA GLY A 188 13.34 -2.16 -3.73
C GLY A 188 12.16 -2.53 -2.81
N TRP A 189 12.45 -2.98 -1.60
CA TRP A 189 11.48 -3.51 -0.64
C TRP A 189 11.63 -2.89 0.76
N ALA A 190 12.03 -1.61 0.85
CA ALA A 190 12.05 -0.95 2.16
C ALA A 190 10.68 -0.97 2.84
N LEU A 191 10.67 -1.10 4.18
CA LEU A 191 9.45 -1.10 4.99
C LEU A 191 8.51 -2.28 4.73
N GLU A 192 9.08 -3.45 4.50
CA GLU A 192 8.41 -4.75 4.68
C GLU A 192 8.24 -5.06 6.18
N LEU A 193 7.54 -4.17 6.89
CA LEU A 193 7.43 -4.15 8.34
C LEU A 193 6.82 -5.46 8.89
N GLY A 194 5.90 -6.08 8.12
CA GLY A 194 5.31 -7.38 8.47
C GLY A 194 6.34 -8.50 8.59
N ASN A 195 7.51 -8.39 7.94
CA ASN A 195 8.61 -9.36 8.01
C ASN A 195 9.57 -9.14 9.18
N MET A 196 9.40 -8.07 9.97
CA MET A 196 10.22 -7.80 11.15
C MET A 196 10.07 -8.94 12.15
N ARG A 197 11.18 -9.56 12.57
CA ARG A 197 11.13 -10.63 13.58
C ARG A 197 10.76 -10.06 14.94
N VAL A 198 9.82 -10.70 15.64
CA VAL A 198 9.33 -10.32 16.96
C VAL A 198 9.12 -11.54 17.85
N ARG A 199 9.20 -11.36 19.17
CA ARG A 199 8.87 -12.32 20.24
C ARG A 199 9.73 -13.59 20.35
N GLY A 200 10.07 -14.25 19.25
CA GLY A 200 10.92 -15.46 19.26
C GLY A 200 10.25 -16.66 19.93
N GLU A 201 8.92 -16.79 19.79
CA GLU A 201 8.09 -17.81 20.46
C GLU A 201 7.80 -19.04 19.57
N GLY A 202 8.30 -19.05 18.32
CA GLY A 202 8.06 -20.11 17.34
C GLY A 202 6.70 -20.08 16.67
N CYS A 203 5.96 -18.95 16.72
CA CYS A 203 4.64 -18.85 16.12
C CYS A 203 4.71 -18.88 14.60
N THR A 204 3.77 -19.59 13.97
CA THR A 204 3.68 -19.76 12.52
C THR A 204 2.26 -19.59 12.03
N ILE A 205 2.12 -18.83 10.95
CA ILE A 205 0.91 -18.80 10.12
C ILE A 205 1.34 -19.25 8.72
N GLU A 206 0.50 -20.02 8.03
CA GLU A 206 0.75 -20.44 6.65
C GLU A 206 1.09 -19.22 5.78
N VAL A 207 2.00 -19.38 4.80
CA VAL A 207 2.54 -18.32 3.90
C VAL A 207 3.33 -17.17 4.55
N VAL A 208 3.29 -17.03 5.88
CA VAL A 208 4.02 -16.00 6.64
C VAL A 208 5.29 -16.62 7.26
N ARG A 209 6.35 -15.82 7.43
CA ARG A 209 7.57 -16.33 8.08
C ARG A 209 7.33 -16.53 9.59
N THR A 210 8.09 -17.42 10.23
CA THR A 210 7.98 -17.67 11.69
C THR A 210 8.30 -16.44 12.53
N ASP A 211 7.56 -16.14 13.59
CA ASP A 211 7.91 -15.06 14.52
C ASP A 211 8.16 -13.70 13.84
N CYS A 212 7.41 -13.34 12.81
CA CYS A 212 7.43 -11.98 12.28
C CYS A 212 6.18 -11.21 12.69
N LEU A 213 6.22 -9.89 12.60
CA LEU A 213 5.15 -9.02 13.09
C LEU A 213 3.80 -9.38 12.47
N GLU A 214 3.76 -9.72 11.17
CA GLU A 214 2.54 -10.15 10.50
C GLU A 214 1.90 -11.39 11.16
N THR A 215 2.70 -12.28 11.76
CA THR A 215 2.25 -13.47 12.49
C THR A 215 1.46 -13.13 13.75
N TYR A 216 1.63 -11.92 14.29
CA TYR A 216 1.01 -11.51 15.55
C TYR A 216 0.01 -10.36 15.42
N ALA A 217 0.11 -9.55 14.35
CA ALA A 217 -0.51 -8.22 14.29
C ALA A 217 -1.34 -7.96 13.02
N SER A 218 -1.55 -8.99 12.18
CA SER A 218 -2.29 -8.89 10.92
C SER A 218 -3.72 -9.41 11.02
N GLY A 219 -4.53 -9.18 9.99
CA GLY A 219 -5.86 -9.76 9.87
C GLY A 219 -5.87 -11.29 9.87
N ARG A 220 -4.84 -11.95 9.30
CA ARG A 220 -4.67 -13.42 9.41
C ARG A 220 -4.46 -13.85 10.87
N ALA A 221 -3.61 -13.13 11.59
CA ALA A 221 -3.36 -13.40 13.01
C ALA A 221 -4.62 -13.17 13.85
N LEU A 222 -5.40 -12.13 13.54
CA LEU A 222 -6.67 -11.87 14.21
C LEU A 222 -7.72 -12.95 13.93
N ALA A 223 -7.83 -13.41 12.68
CA ALA A 223 -8.77 -14.46 12.29
C ALA A 223 -8.44 -15.81 12.97
N ASP A 224 -7.15 -16.15 13.05
CA ASP A 224 -6.68 -17.33 13.77
C ASP A 224 -6.97 -17.21 15.27
N LEU A 225 -6.66 -16.05 15.88
CA LEU A 225 -6.98 -15.75 17.27
C LEU A 225 -8.48 -15.91 17.55
N ALA A 226 -9.34 -15.27 16.74
CA ALA A 226 -10.78 -15.36 16.90
C ALA A 226 -11.28 -16.81 16.80
N THR A 227 -10.77 -17.58 15.84
CA THR A 227 -11.13 -18.98 15.63
C THR A 227 -10.78 -19.85 16.85
N ARG A 228 -9.60 -19.66 17.46
CA ARG A 228 -9.20 -20.40 18.68
C ARG A 228 -10.17 -20.21 19.84
N TYR A 229 -10.87 -19.08 19.88
CA TYR A 229 -11.81 -18.71 20.94
C TYR A 229 -13.28 -18.84 20.54
N GLY A 230 -13.58 -19.36 19.34
CA GLY A 230 -14.95 -19.51 18.85
C GLY A 230 -15.66 -18.18 18.59
N GLU A 231 -14.89 -17.13 18.33
CA GLU A 231 -15.37 -15.79 17.96
C GLU A 231 -15.09 -15.52 16.47
N THR A 232 -15.59 -14.40 15.94
CA THR A 232 -15.21 -13.92 14.60
C THR A 232 -14.26 -12.74 14.72
N ALA A 233 -13.57 -12.40 13.63
CA ALA A 233 -12.70 -11.22 13.62
C ALA A 233 -13.47 -9.93 13.99
N GLU A 234 -14.75 -9.86 13.64
CA GLU A 234 -15.65 -8.74 13.92
C GLU A 234 -16.08 -8.66 15.39
N SER A 235 -16.14 -9.79 16.11
CA SER A 235 -16.60 -9.82 17.52
C SER A 235 -15.47 -9.87 18.54
N VAL A 236 -14.26 -10.25 18.13
CA VAL A 236 -13.18 -10.63 19.06
C VAL A 236 -12.75 -9.50 20.01
N PHE A 237 -12.80 -8.24 19.57
CA PHE A 237 -12.48 -7.10 20.44
C PHE A 237 -13.59 -6.79 21.45
N TRP A 238 -14.86 -7.06 21.12
CA TRP A 238 -15.96 -6.95 22.07
C TRP A 238 -15.99 -8.11 23.06
N ALA A 239 -15.51 -9.28 22.65
CA ALA A 239 -15.37 -10.43 23.50
C ALA A 239 -14.15 -10.34 24.45
N ALA A 240 -13.22 -9.42 24.18
CA ALA A 240 -12.06 -9.17 25.02
C ALA A 240 -12.51 -8.82 26.46
N GLY A 241 -11.96 -9.55 27.44
CA GLY A 241 -12.40 -9.47 28.85
C GLY A 241 -13.34 -10.59 29.32
N LYS A 242 -13.86 -11.43 28.41
CA LYS A 242 -14.34 -12.77 28.81
C LYS A 242 -13.13 -13.60 29.27
N ALA A 243 -13.24 -14.28 30.41
CA ALA A 243 -12.15 -15.09 31.00
C ALA A 243 -11.52 -16.12 30.04
N ALA A 244 -12.22 -16.47 28.95
CA ALA A 244 -11.73 -17.37 27.91
C ALA A 244 -10.66 -16.75 27.00
N LEU A 245 -10.73 -15.46 26.65
CA LEU A 245 -9.85 -14.82 25.64
C LEU A 245 -8.48 -14.38 26.15
N GLN A 246 -8.26 -14.46 27.47
CA GLN A 246 -7.05 -13.97 28.14
C GLN A 246 -6.72 -12.51 27.72
N ASP A 247 -5.44 -12.12 27.80
CA ASP A 247 -4.91 -10.82 27.36
C ASP A 247 -4.46 -10.83 25.88
N GLU A 248 -4.81 -11.85 25.09
CA GLU A 248 -4.33 -11.98 23.70
C GLU A 248 -4.78 -10.84 22.77
N PRO A 249 -6.05 -10.38 22.76
CA PRO A 249 -6.45 -9.20 21.98
C PRO A 249 -5.70 -7.92 22.41
N VAL A 250 -5.36 -7.80 23.70
CA VAL A 250 -4.55 -6.68 24.21
C VAL A 250 -3.12 -6.78 23.68
N GLN A 251 -2.54 -7.98 23.70
CA GLN A 251 -1.20 -8.23 23.17
C GLN A 251 -1.15 -8.03 21.65
N PHE A 252 -2.19 -8.40 20.91
CA PHE A 252 -2.32 -8.14 19.47
C PHE A 252 -2.15 -6.64 19.15
N VAL A 253 -2.87 -5.78 19.88
CA VAL A 253 -2.79 -4.32 19.71
C VAL A 253 -1.43 -3.78 20.15
N ARG A 254 -0.82 -4.38 21.19
CA ARG A 254 0.54 -4.04 21.62
C ARG A 254 1.59 -4.38 20.56
N ASP A 255 1.48 -5.54 19.91
CA ASP A 255 2.38 -5.94 18.84
C ASP A 255 2.25 -4.97 17.64
N GLN A 256 1.04 -4.53 17.30
CA GLN A 256 0.83 -3.46 16.33
C GLN A 256 1.54 -2.16 16.73
N ALA A 257 1.38 -1.71 17.97
CA ALA A 257 2.03 -0.50 18.48
C ALA A 257 3.56 -0.60 18.42
N TYR A 258 4.15 -1.75 18.75
CA TYR A 258 5.59 -1.98 18.63
C TYR A 258 6.08 -1.86 17.19
N GLY A 259 5.31 -2.41 16.23
CA GLY A 259 5.61 -2.24 14.80
C GLY A 259 5.64 -0.78 14.38
N VAL A 260 4.62 -0.01 14.76
CA VAL A 260 4.54 1.42 14.46
C VAL A 260 5.69 2.18 15.13
N ALA A 261 5.92 1.96 16.42
CA ALA A 261 6.98 2.64 17.18
C ALA A 261 8.38 2.35 16.60
N ALA A 262 8.66 1.10 16.22
CA ALA A 262 9.90 0.75 15.55
C ALA A 262 10.09 1.53 14.24
N ALA A 263 9.05 1.62 13.40
CA ALA A 263 9.10 2.39 12.17
C ALA A 263 9.29 3.90 12.42
N VAL A 264 8.65 4.46 13.46
CA VAL A 264 8.83 5.85 13.87
C VAL A 264 10.27 6.14 14.26
N VAL A 265 10.89 5.28 15.08
CA VAL A 265 12.30 5.43 15.49
C VAL A 265 13.23 5.39 14.28
N MET A 266 12.95 4.53 13.30
CA MET A 266 13.81 4.33 12.13
C MET A 266 13.70 5.46 11.09
N LEU A 267 12.53 6.09 10.97
CA LEU A 267 12.23 7.03 9.88
C LEU A 267 12.04 8.47 10.33
N SER A 268 11.71 8.71 11.60
CA SER A 268 11.36 10.03 12.13
C SER A 268 10.32 10.77 11.27
N PRO A 269 9.12 10.17 11.03
CA PRO A 269 8.08 10.82 10.25
C PRO A 269 7.49 12.02 10.98
N THR A 270 6.93 12.97 10.24
CA THR A 270 6.14 14.07 10.83
C THR A 270 4.67 13.71 10.98
N THR A 271 4.18 12.77 10.17
CA THR A 271 2.79 12.32 10.16
C THR A 271 2.75 10.79 10.04
N ILE A 272 1.90 10.14 10.82
CA ILE A 272 1.64 8.70 10.76
C ILE A 272 0.20 8.51 10.28
N VAL A 273 0.01 7.70 9.25
CA VAL A 273 -1.30 7.30 8.74
C VAL A 273 -1.49 5.83 9.04
N LEU A 274 -2.54 5.52 9.78
CA LEU A 274 -2.97 4.15 10.05
C LEU A 274 -4.26 3.86 9.29
N CYS A 275 -4.31 2.69 8.65
CA CYS A 275 -5.43 2.25 7.84
C CYS A 275 -5.52 0.72 7.83
N GLY A 276 -6.60 0.19 7.28
CA GLY A 276 -6.75 -1.24 7.00
C GLY A 276 -7.99 -1.84 7.67
N GLY A 277 -8.45 -2.96 7.13
CA GLY A 277 -9.70 -3.61 7.56
C GLY A 277 -9.73 -3.93 9.05
N VAL A 278 -8.58 -4.28 9.65
CA VAL A 278 -8.48 -4.59 11.09
C VAL A 278 -8.83 -3.37 11.94
N LEU A 279 -8.39 -2.18 11.57
CA LEU A 279 -8.63 -0.95 12.33
C LEU A 279 -10.06 -0.41 12.17
N ASN A 280 -10.80 -0.95 11.19
CA ASN A 280 -12.17 -0.60 10.88
C ASN A 280 -13.18 -1.59 11.49
N ILE A 281 -12.69 -2.64 12.16
CA ILE A 281 -13.53 -3.55 12.94
C ILE A 281 -14.18 -2.76 14.09
N ASP A 282 -15.48 -2.91 14.25
CA ASP A 282 -16.20 -2.31 15.36
C ASP A 282 -15.67 -2.84 16.70
N GLY A 283 -15.46 -1.95 17.66
CA GLY A 283 -14.82 -2.28 18.94
C GLY A 283 -13.29 -2.36 18.92
N TYR A 284 -12.61 -2.18 17.76
CA TYR A 284 -11.15 -2.09 17.74
C TYR A 284 -10.67 -0.91 18.62
N PRO A 285 -9.74 -1.12 19.57
CA PRO A 285 -9.40 -0.11 20.57
C PRO A 285 -8.38 0.92 20.03
N ARG A 286 -8.82 1.82 19.15
CA ARG A 286 -8.00 2.87 18.51
C ARG A 286 -7.28 3.77 19.52
N ASP A 287 -7.94 4.13 20.62
CA ASP A 287 -7.36 4.97 21.67
C ASP A 287 -6.20 4.25 22.39
N ASN A 288 -6.37 2.95 22.67
CA ASN A 288 -5.31 2.14 23.27
C ASN A 288 -4.11 2.01 22.33
N LEU A 289 -4.33 1.77 21.04
CA LEU A 289 -3.25 1.75 20.06
C LEU A 289 -2.49 3.09 20.07
N SER A 290 -3.21 4.21 20.04
CA SER A 290 -2.61 5.55 20.02
C SER A 290 -1.72 5.78 21.25
N GLN A 291 -2.21 5.45 22.45
CA GLN A 291 -1.46 5.55 23.70
C GLN A 291 -0.22 4.65 23.72
N LEU A 292 -0.34 3.42 23.23
CA LEU A 292 0.78 2.48 23.16
C LEU A 292 1.85 2.97 22.17
N ILE A 293 1.45 3.53 21.02
CA ILE A 293 2.40 4.13 20.07
C ILE A 293 3.13 5.28 20.74
N GLU A 294 2.42 6.19 21.40
CA GLU A 294 3.01 7.33 22.09
C GLU A 294 3.98 6.90 23.21
N ALA A 295 3.65 5.83 23.93
CA ALA A 295 4.47 5.30 25.02
C ALA A 295 5.71 4.53 24.54
N HIS A 296 5.69 3.96 23.34
CA HIS A 296 6.78 3.12 22.82
C HIS A 296 7.63 3.79 21.74
N ALA A 297 7.14 4.86 21.13
CA ALA A 297 7.95 5.75 20.30
C ALA A 297 8.56 6.87 21.16
N PRO A 298 9.71 7.44 20.78
CA PRO A 298 10.40 8.49 21.56
C PRO A 298 9.72 9.87 21.41
N ILE A 299 8.38 9.91 21.40
CA ILE A 299 7.58 11.12 21.22
C ILE A 299 7.75 12.03 22.43
N SER A 300 7.62 11.47 23.63
CA SER A 300 7.77 12.22 24.88
C SER A 300 9.18 12.78 25.07
N GLU A 301 10.20 12.01 24.70
CA GLU A 301 11.62 12.34 24.83
C GLU A 301 12.06 13.40 23.83
N THR A 302 11.42 13.45 22.66
CA THR A 302 11.72 14.45 21.63
C THR A 302 10.96 15.76 21.86
N GLY A 303 9.89 15.75 22.64
CA GLY A 303 8.99 16.89 22.82
C GLY A 303 8.22 17.28 21.55
N CYS A 304 8.28 16.44 20.51
CA CYS A 304 7.53 16.60 19.27
C CYS A 304 6.13 16.02 19.43
N SER A 305 5.11 16.70 18.91
CA SER A 305 3.76 16.13 18.84
C SER A 305 3.67 15.07 17.73
N MET A 306 3.05 13.94 18.02
CA MET A 306 2.74 12.92 17.02
C MET A 306 1.45 13.27 16.26
N ASP A 307 1.56 13.60 14.97
CA ASP A 307 0.40 13.75 14.08
C ASP A 307 -0.02 12.36 13.59
N LEU A 308 -0.91 11.71 14.36
CA LEU A 308 -1.50 10.42 14.06
C LEU A 308 -2.86 10.59 13.38
N ARG A 309 -3.01 10.06 12.16
CA ARG A 309 -4.23 10.14 11.35
C ARG A 309 -4.75 8.75 11.03
N TRP A 310 -6.07 8.61 11.04
CA TRP A 310 -6.77 7.37 10.68
C TRP A 310 -7.40 7.56 9.31
N ALA A 311 -7.04 6.70 8.36
CA ALA A 311 -7.66 6.67 7.05
C ALA A 311 -8.68 5.53 6.98
N ASP A 312 -9.81 5.80 6.34
CA ASP A 312 -10.88 4.84 6.14
C ASP A 312 -10.99 4.38 4.68
N HIS A 313 -10.23 4.99 3.76
CA HIS A 313 -10.23 4.58 2.36
C HIS A 313 -9.61 3.20 2.22
N GLY A 314 -10.45 2.22 1.90
CA GLY A 314 -10.01 0.86 1.61
C GLY A 314 -9.27 0.77 0.28
N TRP A 315 -9.40 -0.37 -0.39
CA TRP A 315 -8.69 -0.66 -1.63
C TRP A 315 -8.76 0.46 -2.69
N SER A 316 -9.89 1.17 -2.81
CA SER A 316 -10.07 2.23 -3.83
C SER A 316 -9.01 3.32 -3.80
N ASN A 317 -8.34 3.54 -2.67
CA ASN A 317 -7.29 4.55 -2.54
C ASN A 317 -6.05 4.27 -3.41
N VAL A 318 -5.84 3.02 -3.84
CA VAL A 318 -4.82 2.71 -4.85
C VAL A 318 -5.08 3.41 -6.18
N LEU A 319 -6.35 3.68 -6.50
CA LEU A 319 -6.77 4.40 -7.70
C LEU A 319 -6.36 5.87 -7.61
N ASP A 320 -6.49 6.50 -6.45
CA ASP A 320 -6.03 7.87 -6.22
C ASP A 320 -4.50 8.00 -6.26
N GLY A 321 -3.79 6.96 -5.80
CA GLY A 321 -2.33 6.92 -5.86
C GLY A 321 -1.75 6.68 -7.26
N ALA A 322 -2.46 5.93 -8.12
CA ALA A 322 -1.94 5.48 -9.41
C ALA A 322 -1.48 6.60 -10.36
N PRO A 323 -2.21 7.71 -10.56
CA PRO A 323 -1.75 8.87 -11.33
C PRO A 323 -0.36 9.35 -10.90
N HIS A 324 -0.09 9.42 -9.60
CA HIS A 324 1.16 9.94 -9.07
C HIS A 324 2.32 8.96 -9.24
N VAL A 325 2.06 7.65 -9.14
CA VAL A 325 3.05 6.61 -9.48
C VAL A 325 3.40 6.67 -10.96
N VAL A 326 2.42 6.90 -11.84
CA VAL A 326 2.67 7.10 -13.27
C VAL A 326 3.49 8.38 -13.50
N ALA A 327 3.13 9.50 -12.88
CA ALA A 327 3.92 10.73 -12.95
C ALA A 327 5.39 10.51 -12.50
N ASP A 328 5.59 9.80 -11.39
CA ASP A 328 6.91 9.55 -10.82
C ASP A 328 7.80 8.69 -11.75
N ARG A 329 7.20 7.69 -12.41
CA ARG A 329 7.88 6.77 -13.34
C ARG A 329 8.19 7.37 -14.70
N TRP A 330 7.23 8.09 -15.30
CA TRP A 330 7.34 8.63 -16.66
C TRP A 330 7.79 10.10 -16.71
N LEU A 331 8.07 10.71 -15.55
CA LEU A 331 8.49 12.12 -15.40
C LEU A 331 7.50 13.12 -16.04
N ILE A 332 6.23 12.74 -16.07
CA ILE A 332 5.11 13.59 -16.51
C ILE A 332 4.61 14.37 -15.29
N SER A 333 4.23 15.63 -15.48
CA SER A 333 3.70 16.42 -14.36
C SER A 333 2.32 15.90 -13.94
N PRO A 334 1.96 15.89 -12.63
CA PRO A 334 0.61 15.57 -12.19
C PRO A 334 -0.47 16.43 -12.87
N SER A 335 -0.13 17.68 -13.21
CA SER A 335 -0.98 18.58 -13.99
C SER A 335 -1.22 18.15 -15.43
N GLU A 336 -0.33 17.36 -16.03
CA GLU A 336 -0.55 16.75 -17.36
C GLU A 336 -1.44 15.51 -17.27
N ILE A 337 -1.42 14.79 -16.14
CA ILE A 337 -2.33 13.65 -15.92
C ILE A 337 -3.75 14.12 -15.61
N ALA A 338 -3.88 15.23 -14.88
CA ALA A 338 -5.16 15.87 -14.58
C ALA A 338 -5.70 16.75 -15.72
N ARG A 339 -4.93 16.97 -16.79
CA ARG A 339 -5.39 17.68 -17.99
C ARG A 339 -5.89 16.68 -19.01
N VAL A 340 -7.20 16.52 -19.05
CA VAL A 340 -8.15 16.64 -20.17
C VAL A 340 -9.54 16.68 -19.56
#